data_AF-A0A931R6D2-F1
#
_entry.id   AF-A0A931R6D2-F1
#
_cell.length_a   1.000
_cell.length_b   1.000
_cell.length_c   1.000
_cell.angle_alpha   90.00
_cell.angle_beta   90.00
_cell.angle_gamma   90.00
#
_symmetry.space_group_name_H-M   'P 1'
#
loop_
_entity.id
_entity.type
_entity.pdbx_description
1 polymer ?
#
loop_
_entity_poly.entity_id
_entity_poly.type
_entity_poly.pdbx_seq_one_letter_code
_entity_poly.pdbx_strand_id
1 'polypeptide(L)' 'MAKIFWVTCPKCQGEFYCHWQELRHKGIALLCPYCDHRFLDDESPKIVE' A
#
# COMPACT_ATOMS: atom_id res chain seq x y z
N MET A 1 -15.02 -4.59 10.77
CA MET A 1 -15.09 -4.77 9.30
C MET A 1 -13.74 -4.34 8.74
N ALA A 2 -12.98 -5.28 8.17
CA ALA A 2 -11.67 -4.96 7.62
C ALA A 2 -11.86 -4.15 6.32
N LYS A 3 -11.52 -2.86 6.34
CA LYS A 3 -11.41 -2.08 5.10
C LYS A 3 -10.15 -2.54 4.37
N ILE A 4 -10.28 -2.89 3.10
CA ILE A 4 -9.16 -3.10 2.19
C ILE A 4 -9.00 -1.85 1.33
N PHE A 5 -7.78 -1.51 0.95
CA PHE A 5 -7.51 -0.45 0.00
C PHE A 5 -6.52 -0.98 -1.04
N TRP A 6 -6.70 -0.55 -2.28
CA TRP A 6 -5.74 -0.80 -3.34
C TRP A 6 -4.67 0.28 -3.31
N VAL A 7 -3.43 -0.16 -3.39
CA VAL A 7 -2.25 0.69 -3.42
C VAL A 7 -1.43 0.35 -4.65
N THR A 8 -0.93 1.38 -5.32
CA THR A 8 -0.04 1.22 -6.47
C THR A 8 1.39 1.44 -6.02
N CYS A 9 2.29 0.50 -6.29
CA CYS A 9 3.70 0.74 -5.98
C CYS A 9 4.28 1.84 -6.88
N PRO A 10 4.91 2.90 -6.33
CA PRO A 10 5.55 3.95 -7.14
C PRO A 10 6.71 3.42 -8.02
N LYS A 11 7.35 2.32 -7.60
CA LYS A 11 8.56 1.80 -8.24
C LYS A 11 8.27 0.85 -9.39
N CYS A 12 7.35 -0.10 -9.19
CA CYS A 12 7.03 -1.12 -10.19
C CYS A 12 5.66 -0.95 -10.83
N GLN A 13 4.88 0.05 -10.40
CA GLN A 13 3.49 0.29 -10.84
C GLN A 13 2.56 -0.91 -10.60
N GLY A 14 2.95 -1.84 -9.73
CA GLY A 14 2.14 -2.99 -9.36
C GLY A 14 1.03 -2.55 -8.42
N GLU A 15 -0.22 -2.83 -8.78
CA GLU A 15 -1.39 -2.63 -7.93
C GLU A 15 -1.62 -3.86 -7.06
N PHE A 16 -1.69 -3.66 -5.75
CA PHE A 16 -2.02 -4.70 -4.79
C PHE A 16 -2.96 -4.16 -3.73
N TYR A 17 -3.73 -5.03 -3.08
CA TYR A 17 -4.62 -4.63 -1.99
C TYR A 17 -3.94 -4.83 -0.64
N CYS A 18 -4.26 -3.97 0.31
CA CYS A 18 -3.75 -3.99 1.68
C CYS A 18 -4.87 -3.69 2.68
N HIS A 19 -4.70 -4.18 3.92
CA HIS A 19 -5.68 -3.98 4.97
C HIS A 19 -5.48 -2.63 5.66
N TRP A 20 -6.48 -1.76 5.56
CA TRP A 20 -6.48 -0.38 6.06
C TRP A 20 -6.31 -0.31 7.58
N GLN A 21 -6.90 -1.27 8.30
CA GLN A 21 -7.02 -1.26 9.75
C GLN A 21 -5.67 -1.44 10.48
N GLU A 22 -4.67 -1.98 9.79
CA GLU A 22 -3.32 -2.14 10.35
C GLU A 22 -2.31 -1.15 9.75
N LEU A 23 -2.51 -0.66 8.53
CA LEU A 23 -1.45 0.02 7.77
C LEU A 23 -1.63 1.55 7.69
N ARG A 24 -2.86 2.08 7.57
CA ARG A 24 -3.08 3.52 7.35
C ARG A 24 -2.83 4.33 8.63
N HIS A 25 -2.08 5.43 8.53
CA HIS A 25 -1.68 6.31 9.65
C HIS A 25 -0.90 5.65 10.80
N LYS A 26 -0.49 4.38 10.67
CA LYS A 26 0.40 3.72 11.64
C LYS A 26 1.89 3.88 11.30
N GLY A 27 2.22 4.47 10.15
CA GLY A 27 3.60 4.60 9.68
C GLY A 27 4.23 3.25 9.32
N ILE A 28 3.41 2.27 8.91
CA ILE A 28 3.91 0.96 8.50
C ILE A 28 4.24 1.00 7.02
N ALA A 29 5.48 0.64 6.69
CA ALA A 29 5.89 0.49 5.30
C ALA A 29 5.18 -0.70 4.67
N LEU A 30 4.47 -0.43 3.58
CA LEU A 30 3.87 -1.43 2.71
C LEU A 30 4.98 -2.12 1.91
N LEU A 31 4.97 -3.45 1.94
CA LEU A 31 5.88 -4.24 1.12
C LEU A 31 5.19 -4.57 -0.20
N CYS A 32 5.76 -4.09 -1.31
CA CYS A 32 5.29 -4.45 -2.63
C CYS A 32 5.58 -5.93 -2.92
N PRO A 33 4.57 -6.78 -3.19
CA PRO A 33 4.80 -8.19 -3.52
C PRO A 33 5.47 -8.40 -4.89
N TYR A 34 5.49 -7.37 -5.75
CA TYR A 34 6.07 -7.45 -7.08
C TYR A 34 7.57 -7.16 -7.11
N CYS A 35 8.02 -6.16 -6.37
CA CYS A 35 9.41 -5.69 -6.39
C CYS A 35 10.10 -5.71 -5.03
N ASP A 36 9.44 -6.26 -4.01
CA ASP A 36 9.88 -6.29 -2.60
C ASP A 36 10.22 -4.90 -2.04
N HIS A 37 9.70 -3.84 -2.69
CA HIS A 37 9.98 -2.47 -2.28
C HIS A 37 9.11 -2.09 -1.09
N ARG A 38 9.74 -1.58 -0.04
CA ARG A 38 9.06 -1.00 1.11
C ARG A 38 8.84 0.48 0.87
N PHE A 39 7.59 0.90 0.89
CA PHE A 39 7.18 2.29 0.73
C PHE A 39 5.99 2.57 1.65
N LEU A 40 5.80 3.81 2.08
CA LEU A 40 4.65 4.17 2.91
C LEU A 40 3.39 4.31 2.06
N ASP A 41 2.21 4.22 2.68
CA ASP A 41 0.95 4.50 1.99
C ASP A 41 0.93 5.92 1.41
N ASP A 42 1.54 6.89 2.09
CA ASP A 42 1.71 8.28 1.62
C ASP A 42 2.56 8.39 0.35
N GLU A 43 3.53 7.49 0.15
CA GLU A 43 4.37 7.46 -1.05
C GLU A 43 3.67 6.81 -2.25
N SER A 44 2.48 6.22 -2.03
CA SER A 44 1.72 5.63 -3.12
C SER A 44 1.15 6.71 -4.03
N PRO A 45 1.43 6.69 -5.34
CA PRO A 45 0.87 7.64 -6.29
C PRO A 45 -0.65 7.53 -6.43
N LYS A 46 -1.22 6.38 -6.04
CA LYS A 46 -2.66 6.13 -6.13
C LYS A 46 -3.12 5.17 -5.04
N ILE A 47 -4.21 5.55 -4.37
CA ILE A 47 -4.87 4.75 -3.35
C ILE A 47 -6.36 4.72 -3.68
N VAL A 48 -6.95 3.52 -3.77
CA VAL A 48 -8.40 3.34 -4.01
C VAL A 48 -8.99 2.61 -2.80
N GLU A 49 -9.97 3.23 -2.15
CA GLU A 49 -10.66 2.71 -0.96
C GLU A 49 -11.96 1.93 -1.29
#